data_AF-A0A3M2FYH8-F1
#
_entry.id   AF-A0A3M2FYH8-F1
#
_cell.length_a   1.000
_cell.length_b   1.000
_cell.length_c   1.000
_cell.angle_alpha   90.00
_cell.angle_beta   90.00
_cell.angle_gamma   90.00
#
_symmetry.space_group_name_H-M   'P 1'
#
loop_
_entity.id
_entity.type
_entity.pdbx_description
1 polymer ?
#
loop_
_entity_poly.entity_id
_entity_poly.type
_entity_poly.pdbx_seq_one_letter_code
_entity_poly.pdbx_strand_id
1 'polypeptide(L)'
;MKKTPQRACVIDVLSQRNKDFIIKYMQEKFGESFLQQITVFSCDMWDGFISVAKERMPNAVIVVDRFHVSNHINTALDRCRKSLRKEFPDEVRLKYLRWALLKHPDKLYDDEKQLLEKAFKCSPELEKVYQLKEEFRAIFDEMLERDEGENRLNAWIEKAEALNNVYVKLFLKTLKNYKEYILNFFINRVSNGIVEGINNRVKFLKRQG
;
A
#
# COMPACT_ATOMS: atom_id res chain seq x y z
N MET A 1 -12.14 9.90 15.87
CA MET A 1 -13.29 9.33 15.12
C MET A 1 -12.83 8.83 13.76
N LYS A 2 -13.04 7.56 13.41
CA LYS A 2 -12.79 7.04 12.05
C LYS A 2 -13.79 7.69 11.08
N LYS A 3 -13.36 8.58 10.19
CA LYS A 3 -14.18 9.04 9.05
C LYS A 3 -14.07 8.03 7.92
N THR A 4 -14.51 6.79 8.17
CA THR A 4 -14.72 5.85 7.07
C THR A 4 -16.02 6.28 6.36
N PRO A 5 -16.05 6.47 5.03
CA PRO A 5 -17.26 6.88 4.34
C PRO A 5 -18.41 5.91 4.66
N GLN A 6 -19.48 6.44 5.25
CA GLN A 6 -20.66 5.65 5.70
C GLN A 6 -21.44 5.05 4.52
N ARG A 7 -21.19 5.52 3.30
CA ARG A 7 -21.69 4.96 2.04
C ARG A 7 -20.58 5.02 1.00
N ALA A 8 -20.36 3.92 0.30
CA ALA A 8 -19.52 3.88 -0.89
C ALA A 8 -20.40 3.59 -2.10
N CYS A 9 -20.24 4.38 -3.15
CA CYS A 9 -20.94 4.20 -4.41
C CYS A 9 -19.92 4.21 -5.54
N VAL A 10 -20.02 3.25 -6.45
CA VAL A 10 -19.24 3.28 -7.69
C VAL A 10 -19.92 4.26 -8.63
N ILE A 11 -19.21 5.32 -8.99
CA ILE A 11 -19.76 6.34 -9.90
C ILE A 11 -19.60 5.92 -11.36
N ASP A 12 -18.50 5.23 -11.70
CA ASP A 12 -18.18 4.87 -13.08
C ASP A 12 -17.03 3.85 -13.19
N VAL A 13 -16.87 3.27 -14.37
CA VAL A 13 -15.72 2.44 -14.76
C VAL A 13 -15.15 2.96 -16.08
N LEU A 14 -14.01 3.63 -16.00
CA LEU A 14 -13.39 4.29 -17.15
C LEU A 14 -12.49 3.33 -17.94
N SER A 15 -12.51 3.45 -19.27
CA SER A 15 -11.67 2.66 -20.18
C SER A 15 -10.23 3.19 -20.28
N GLN A 16 -10.01 4.45 -19.91
CA GLN A 16 -8.72 5.13 -19.96
C GLN A 16 -8.38 5.76 -18.62
N ARG A 17 -7.08 5.87 -18.35
CA ARG A 17 -6.55 6.47 -17.12
C ARG A 17 -5.51 7.56 -17.37
N ASN A 18 -5.37 8.08 -18.59
CA ASN A 18 -4.42 9.17 -18.83
C ASN A 18 -4.93 10.49 -18.22
N LYS A 19 -4.02 11.41 -17.91
CA LYS A 19 -4.32 12.65 -17.16
C LYS A 19 -5.41 13.47 -17.86
N ASP A 20 -5.24 13.75 -19.14
CA ASP A 20 -6.12 14.63 -19.91
C ASP A 20 -7.54 14.06 -20.01
N PHE A 21 -7.66 12.75 -20.22
CA PHE A 21 -8.94 12.06 -20.21
C PHE A 21 -9.64 12.17 -18.86
N ILE A 22 -8.94 11.93 -17.75
CA ILE A 22 -9.53 12.01 -16.41
C ILE A 22 -9.99 13.44 -16.10
N ILE A 23 -9.19 14.44 -16.44
CA ILE A 23 -9.57 15.85 -16.26
C ILE A 23 -10.85 16.17 -17.02
N LYS A 24 -10.87 15.84 -18.31
CA LYS A 24 -12.04 16.08 -19.16
C LYS A 24 -13.28 15.39 -18.60
N TYR A 25 -13.16 14.11 -18.26
CA TYR A 25 -14.24 13.32 -17.67
C TYR A 25 -14.77 13.94 -16.38
N MET A 26 -13.89 14.31 -15.45
CA MET A 26 -14.30 14.90 -14.17
C MET A 26 -15.00 16.24 -14.36
N GLN A 27 -14.48 17.08 -15.27
CA GLN A 27 -15.09 18.37 -15.60
C GLN A 27 -16.49 18.19 -16.18
N GLU A 28 -16.64 17.29 -17.16
CA GLU A 28 -17.92 17.06 -17.84
C GLU A 28 -18.97 16.41 -16.92
N LYS A 29 -18.54 15.49 -16.05
CA LYS A 29 -19.47 14.72 -15.19
C LYS A 29 -19.90 15.48 -13.93
N PHE A 30 -18.97 16.19 -13.29
CA PHE A 30 -19.23 16.81 -11.98
C PHE A 30 -19.29 18.34 -12.03
N GLY A 31 -18.58 18.97 -12.97
CA GLY A 31 -18.42 20.41 -13.04
C GLY A 31 -17.47 20.98 -11.97
N GLU A 32 -16.94 22.15 -12.26
CA GLU A 32 -15.92 22.83 -11.43
C GLU A 32 -16.39 23.04 -9.98
N SER A 33 -17.63 23.50 -9.80
CA SER A 33 -18.19 23.80 -8.47
C SER A 33 -18.21 22.58 -7.56
N PHE A 34 -18.52 21.39 -8.08
CA PHE A 34 -18.49 20.16 -7.30
C PHE A 34 -17.05 19.76 -6.94
N LEU A 35 -16.13 19.83 -7.91
CA LEU A 35 -14.74 19.41 -7.69
C LEU A 35 -14.03 20.27 -6.63
N GLN A 36 -14.35 21.57 -6.56
CA GLN A 36 -13.82 22.46 -5.53
C GLN A 36 -14.40 22.21 -4.12
N GLN A 37 -15.52 21.50 -4.01
CA GLN A 37 -16.10 21.10 -2.72
C GLN A 37 -15.47 19.81 -2.16
N ILE A 38 -14.65 19.10 -2.95
CA ILE A 38 -13.95 17.91 -2.49
C ILE A 38 -12.91 18.31 -1.44
N THR A 39 -13.02 17.74 -0.24
CA THR A 39 -12.13 18.03 0.90
C THR A 39 -11.06 16.96 1.13
N VAL A 40 -11.28 15.74 0.60
CA VAL A 40 -10.30 14.64 0.66
C VAL A 40 -10.34 13.88 -0.66
N PHE A 41 -9.18 13.65 -1.26
CA PHE A 41 -9.03 12.83 -2.46
C PHE A 41 -8.02 11.71 -2.17
N SER A 42 -8.50 10.47 -2.16
CA SER A 42 -7.68 9.29 -1.88
C SER A 42 -7.39 8.52 -3.16
N CYS A 43 -6.11 8.28 -3.47
CA CYS A 43 -5.70 7.64 -4.72
C CYS A 43 -4.49 6.72 -4.56
N ASP A 44 -4.21 5.97 -5.62
CA ASP A 44 -2.98 5.18 -5.75
C ASP A 44 -1.75 6.10 -5.92
N MET A 45 -0.55 5.51 -5.83
CA MET A 45 0.73 6.17 -6.12
C MET A 45 0.96 6.33 -7.63
N TRP A 46 0.06 7.03 -8.31
CA TRP A 46 0.23 7.46 -9.70
C TRP A 46 0.21 8.98 -9.79
N ASP A 47 1.31 9.56 -10.28
CA ASP A 47 1.51 11.01 -10.35
C ASP A 47 0.42 11.73 -11.14
N GLY A 48 -0.21 11.05 -12.10
CA GLY A 48 -1.32 11.63 -12.84
C GLY A 48 -2.53 11.91 -11.93
N PHE A 49 -2.91 11.01 -11.03
CA PHE A 49 -4.03 11.26 -10.09
C PHE A 49 -3.71 12.41 -9.15
N ILE A 50 -2.47 12.46 -8.62
CA ILE A 50 -2.02 13.55 -7.77
C ILE A 50 -2.06 14.88 -8.53
N SER A 51 -1.61 14.88 -9.79
CA SER A 51 -1.65 16.06 -10.64
C SER A 51 -3.08 16.52 -10.94
N VAL A 52 -3.99 15.60 -11.24
CA VAL A 52 -5.42 15.91 -11.43
C VAL A 52 -6.01 16.52 -10.16
N ALA A 53 -5.76 15.92 -9.00
CA ALA A 53 -6.29 16.42 -7.73
C ALA A 53 -5.77 17.82 -7.41
N LYS A 54 -4.46 18.08 -7.61
CA LYS A 54 -3.90 19.42 -7.43
C LYS A 54 -4.51 20.47 -8.37
N GLU A 55 -4.79 20.07 -9.61
CA GLU A 55 -5.31 20.98 -10.65
C GLU A 55 -6.82 21.26 -10.49
N ARG A 56 -7.60 20.25 -10.08
CA ARG A 56 -9.06 20.29 -10.13
C ARG A 56 -9.74 20.26 -8.76
N MET A 57 -9.03 19.88 -7.71
CA MET A 57 -9.55 19.77 -6.35
C MET A 57 -8.63 20.51 -5.38
N PRO A 58 -8.43 21.84 -5.56
CA PRO A 58 -7.42 22.60 -4.80
C PRO A 58 -7.66 22.60 -3.28
N ASN A 59 -8.90 22.35 -2.84
CA ASN A 59 -9.28 22.29 -1.43
C ASN A 59 -9.16 20.88 -0.82
N ALA A 60 -8.78 19.88 -1.63
CA ALA A 60 -8.70 18.50 -1.18
C ALA A 60 -7.35 18.16 -0.56
N VAL A 61 -7.38 17.52 0.60
CA VAL A 61 -6.21 16.82 1.13
C VAL A 61 -6.03 15.55 0.29
N ILE A 62 -4.89 15.47 -0.42
CA ILE A 62 -4.53 14.30 -1.22
C ILE A 62 -3.93 13.24 -0.32
N VAL A 63 -4.54 12.06 -0.29
CA VAL A 63 -4.12 10.91 0.51
C VAL A 63 -3.70 9.78 -0.41
N VAL A 64 -2.48 9.27 -0.24
CA VAL A 64 -2.07 8.03 -0.89
C VAL A 64 -2.59 6.84 -0.08
N ASP A 65 -3.24 5.89 -0.76
CA ASP A 65 -3.78 4.72 -0.11
C ASP A 65 -2.68 3.79 0.46
N ARG A 66 -2.72 3.59 1.78
CA ARG A 66 -1.80 2.72 2.52
C ARG A 66 -1.77 1.28 2.03
N PHE A 67 -2.85 0.76 1.43
CA PHE A 67 -2.85 -0.61 0.90
C PHE A 67 -1.88 -0.75 -0.27
N HIS A 68 -1.83 0.24 -1.16
CA HIS A 68 -0.87 0.27 -2.26
C HIS A 68 0.54 0.36 -1.70
N VAL A 69 0.80 1.24 -0.72
CA VAL A 69 2.12 1.34 -0.08
C VAL A 69 2.54 0.01 0.56
N SER A 70 1.63 -0.65 1.29
CA SER A 70 1.86 -1.97 1.90
C SER A 70 2.16 -3.05 0.86
N ASN A 71 1.52 -2.98 -0.32
CA ASN A 71 1.80 -3.90 -1.42
C ASN A 71 3.23 -3.75 -1.96
N HIS A 72 3.83 -2.55 -1.90
CA HIS A 72 5.22 -2.36 -2.33
C HIS A 72 6.22 -3.02 -1.38
N ILE A 73 6.05 -2.92 -0.06
CA ILE A 73 6.92 -3.64 0.89
C ILE A 73 6.67 -5.16 0.83
N ASN A 74 5.42 -5.61 0.64
CA ASN A 74 5.12 -7.01 0.36
C ASN A 74 5.85 -7.52 -0.90
N THR A 75 5.96 -6.67 -1.92
CA THR A 75 6.71 -6.99 -3.15
C THR A 75 8.21 -7.08 -2.88
N ALA A 76 8.77 -6.21 -2.03
CA ALA A 76 10.17 -6.29 -1.61
C ALA A 76 10.45 -7.61 -0.87
N LEU A 77 9.58 -8.00 0.06
CA LEU A 77 9.67 -9.28 0.77
C LEU A 77 9.57 -10.49 -0.15
N ASP A 78 8.62 -10.50 -1.09
CA ASP A 78 8.50 -11.59 -2.07
C ASP A 78 9.71 -11.66 -3.02
N ARG A 79 10.36 -10.54 -3.33
CA ARG A 79 11.61 -10.52 -4.10
C ARG A 79 12.76 -11.14 -3.29
N CYS A 80 12.87 -10.85 -1.99
CA CYS A 80 13.83 -11.53 -1.11
C CYS A 80 13.61 -13.04 -1.13
N ARG A 81 12.37 -13.49 -0.92
CA ARG A 81 11.99 -14.92 -0.99
C ARG A 81 12.33 -15.54 -2.34
N LYS A 82 12.06 -14.84 -3.45
CA LYS A 82 12.40 -15.32 -4.80
C LYS A 82 13.90 -15.44 -5.02
N SER A 83 14.70 -14.54 -4.44
CA SER A 83 16.16 -14.62 -4.47
C SER A 83 16.63 -15.89 -3.78
N LEU A 84 16.15 -16.14 -2.55
CA LEU A 84 16.47 -17.36 -1.81
C LEU A 84 16.07 -18.63 -2.54
N ARG A 85 14.93 -18.63 -3.24
CA ARG A 85 14.52 -19.79 -4.04
C ARG A 85 15.46 -20.08 -5.21
N LYS A 86 16.14 -19.06 -5.75
CA LYS A 86 17.15 -19.27 -6.79
C LYS A 86 18.45 -19.84 -6.22
N GLU A 87 18.79 -19.43 -5.00
CA GLU A 87 19.97 -19.91 -4.27
C GLU A 87 19.78 -21.35 -3.77
N PHE A 88 18.57 -21.69 -3.32
CA PHE A 88 18.20 -23.01 -2.79
C PHE A 88 17.05 -23.63 -3.61
N PRO A 89 17.30 -24.08 -4.86
CA PRO A 89 16.25 -24.57 -5.76
C PRO A 89 15.55 -25.83 -5.26
N ASP A 90 16.26 -26.69 -4.53
CA ASP A 90 15.73 -27.95 -3.97
C ASP A 90 14.87 -27.73 -2.71
N GLU A 91 14.89 -26.51 -2.14
CA GLU A 91 14.08 -26.16 -0.98
C GLU A 91 12.64 -25.82 -1.40
N VAL A 92 11.85 -26.86 -1.65
CA VAL A 92 10.44 -26.76 -2.09
C VAL A 92 9.60 -25.92 -1.11
N ARG A 93 9.95 -25.88 0.18
CA ARG A 93 9.23 -25.09 1.20
C ARG A 93 9.21 -23.59 0.89
N LEU A 94 10.23 -23.05 0.21
CA LEU A 94 10.28 -21.64 -0.21
C LEU A 94 9.16 -21.29 -1.22
N LYS A 95 8.58 -22.28 -1.90
CA LYS A 95 7.40 -22.10 -2.78
C LYS A 95 6.15 -21.77 -1.96
N TYR A 96 5.96 -22.45 -0.84
CA TYR A 96 4.77 -22.33 0.01
C TYR A 96 4.87 -21.17 1.00
N LEU A 97 6.09 -20.67 1.25
CA LEU A 97 6.37 -19.57 2.18
C LEU A 97 5.66 -18.24 1.83
N ARG A 98 5.31 -18.02 0.55
CA ARG A 98 4.71 -16.75 0.10
C ARG A 98 3.46 -16.37 0.90
N TRP A 99 2.54 -17.32 1.08
CA TRP A 99 1.26 -17.01 1.72
C TRP A 99 1.43 -16.75 3.21
N ALA A 100 2.28 -17.54 3.89
CA ALA A 100 2.65 -17.32 5.28
C ALA A 100 3.30 -15.93 5.48
N LEU A 101 4.24 -15.53 4.63
CA LEU A 101 4.90 -14.21 4.71
C LEU A 101 3.93 -13.02 4.56
N LEU A 102 2.87 -13.18 3.77
CA LEU A 102 1.91 -12.10 3.51
C LEU A 102 0.79 -12.04 4.56
N LYS A 103 0.50 -13.15 5.23
CA LYS A 103 -0.58 -13.23 6.22
C LYS A 103 -0.26 -12.38 7.46
N HIS A 104 -1.32 -11.96 8.15
CA HIS A 104 -1.19 -11.36 9.49
C HIS A 104 -0.68 -12.43 10.48
N PRO A 105 0.27 -12.13 11.37
CA PRO A 105 0.81 -13.07 12.35
C PRO A 105 -0.27 -13.82 13.13
N ASP A 106 -1.27 -13.10 13.65
CA ASP A 106 -2.39 -13.67 14.42
C ASP A 106 -3.28 -14.64 13.62
N LYS A 107 -3.15 -14.68 12.30
CA LYS A 107 -3.92 -15.56 11.41
C LYS A 107 -3.09 -16.73 10.88
N LEU A 108 -1.83 -16.85 11.27
CA LEU A 108 -0.97 -17.95 10.88
C LEU A 108 -1.40 -19.23 11.60
N TYR A 109 -1.52 -20.30 10.84
CA TYR A 109 -1.62 -21.66 11.38
C TYR A 109 -0.27 -22.11 11.92
N ASP A 110 -0.26 -23.09 12.82
CA ASP A 110 0.97 -23.51 13.51
C ASP A 110 2.01 -24.12 12.56
N ASP A 111 1.57 -24.80 11.48
CA ASP A 111 2.43 -25.28 10.41
C ASP A 111 3.08 -24.13 9.62
N GLU A 112 2.35 -23.05 9.36
CA GLU A 112 2.87 -21.83 8.73
C GLU A 112 3.88 -21.10 9.62
N LYS A 113 3.65 -21.06 10.94
CA LYS A 113 4.62 -20.49 11.90
C LYS A 113 5.92 -21.27 11.90
N GLN A 114 5.85 -22.60 12.02
CA GLN A 114 7.03 -23.46 11.95
C GLN A 114 7.77 -23.34 10.61
N LEU A 115 7.02 -23.16 9.52
CA LEU A 115 7.59 -22.92 8.19
C LEU A 115 8.36 -21.60 8.13
N LEU A 116 7.81 -20.52 8.69
CA LEU A 116 8.48 -19.22 8.79
C LEU A 116 9.73 -19.30 9.65
N GLU A 117 9.66 -19.90 10.84
CA GLU A 117 10.80 -20.07 11.74
C GLU A 117 11.97 -20.79 11.06
N LYS A 118 11.69 -21.88 10.33
CA LYS A 118 12.71 -22.60 9.56
C LYS A 118 13.32 -21.71 8.47
N ALA A 119 12.50 -20.96 7.75
CA ALA A 119 12.97 -20.06 6.71
C ALA A 119 13.84 -18.92 7.26
N PHE A 120 13.48 -18.36 8.43
CA PHE A 120 14.21 -17.30 9.10
C PHE A 120 15.56 -17.78 9.64
N LYS A 121 15.63 -19.02 10.16
CA LYS A 121 16.92 -19.65 10.52
C LYS A 121 17.87 -19.78 9.31
N CYS A 122 17.33 -20.12 8.13
CA CYS A 122 18.13 -20.23 6.91
C CYS A 122 18.49 -18.85 6.32
N SER A 123 17.64 -17.84 6.51
CA SER A 123 17.87 -16.49 6.00
C SER A 123 17.45 -15.43 7.03
N PRO A 124 18.41 -14.98 7.87
CA PRO A 124 18.19 -13.87 8.80
C PRO A 124 17.83 -12.56 8.09
N GLU A 125 18.27 -12.38 6.83
CA GLU A 125 17.90 -11.21 6.04
C GLU A 125 16.40 -11.22 5.68
N LEU A 126 15.83 -12.37 5.31
CA LEU A 126 14.40 -12.50 5.05
C LEU A 126 13.57 -12.18 6.29
N GLU A 127 14.03 -12.63 7.46
CA GLU A 127 13.41 -12.32 8.74
C GLU A 127 13.38 -10.81 9.01
N LYS A 128 14.52 -10.12 8.82
CA LYS A 128 14.60 -8.66 9.00
C LYS A 128 13.65 -7.91 8.06
N VAL A 129 13.54 -8.32 6.79
CA VAL A 129 12.59 -7.70 5.84
C VAL A 129 11.14 -8.00 6.23
N TYR A 130 10.86 -9.20 6.75
CA TYR A 130 9.54 -9.54 7.29
C TYR A 130 9.18 -8.66 8.50
N GLN A 131 10.10 -8.50 9.45
CA GLN A 131 9.91 -7.61 10.61
C GLN A 131 9.66 -6.17 10.17
N LEU A 132 10.42 -5.65 9.21
CA LEU A 132 10.17 -4.31 8.65
C LEU A 132 8.75 -4.17 8.07
N LYS A 133 8.25 -5.18 7.37
CA LYS A 133 6.87 -5.20 6.84
C LYS A 133 5.84 -5.15 7.97
N GLU A 134 6.02 -5.94 9.02
CA GLU A 134 5.09 -5.98 10.16
C GLU A 134 5.12 -4.68 10.97
N GLU A 135 6.30 -4.11 11.21
CA GLU A 135 6.47 -2.80 11.86
C GLU A 135 5.84 -1.68 11.03
N PHE A 136 6.06 -1.69 9.70
CA PHE A 136 5.42 -0.74 8.80
C PHE A 136 3.89 -0.82 8.93
N ARG A 137 3.31 -2.02 8.96
CA ARG A 137 1.87 -2.19 9.15
C ARG A 137 1.41 -1.61 10.49
N ALA A 138 2.13 -1.90 11.58
CA ALA A 138 1.78 -1.45 12.92
C ALA A 138 1.64 0.08 13.00
N ILE A 139 2.56 0.83 12.37
CA ILE A 139 2.51 2.30 12.31
C ILE A 139 1.15 2.82 11.79
N PHE A 140 0.58 2.18 10.77
CA PHE A 140 -0.71 2.60 10.19
C PHE A 140 -1.95 2.00 10.90
N ASP A 141 -1.77 1.00 11.75
CA ASP A 141 -2.85 0.42 12.55
C ASP A 141 -3.03 1.16 13.88
N GLU A 142 -1.99 1.82 14.40
CA GLU A 142 -2.02 2.64 15.61
C GLU A 142 -2.75 3.98 15.41
N MET A 143 -3.45 4.45 16.44
CA MET A 143 -4.18 5.73 16.45
C MET A 143 -3.25 6.91 16.70
N LEU A 144 -2.39 7.22 15.72
CA LEU A 144 -1.43 8.32 15.77
C LEU A 144 -1.97 9.60 15.14
N GLU A 145 -1.51 10.74 15.66
CA GLU A 145 -1.58 12.04 14.98
C GLU A 145 -0.55 12.10 13.84
N ARG A 146 -0.66 13.11 12.96
CA ARG A 146 0.21 13.20 11.77
C ARG A 146 1.69 13.31 12.15
N ASP A 147 2.02 14.16 13.10
CA ASP A 147 3.41 14.42 13.49
C ASP A 147 4.05 13.20 14.17
N GLU A 148 3.29 12.50 15.03
CA GLU A 148 3.71 11.24 15.62
C GLU A 148 3.87 10.13 14.56
N GLY A 149 2.93 10.03 13.62
CA GLY A 149 3.03 9.11 12.49
C GLY A 149 4.25 9.40 11.60
N GLU A 150 4.59 10.68 11.41
CA GLU A 150 5.79 11.10 10.70
C GLU A 150 7.07 10.70 11.42
N ASN A 151 7.15 10.94 12.73
CA ASN A 151 8.30 10.55 13.55
C ASN A 151 8.54 9.04 13.48
N ARG A 152 7.49 8.23 13.63
CA ARG A 152 7.60 6.77 13.54
C ARG A 152 7.97 6.29 12.15
N LEU A 153 7.40 6.91 11.11
CA LEU A 153 7.75 6.57 9.74
C LEU A 153 9.20 6.92 9.41
N ASN A 154 9.72 8.05 9.90
CA ASN A 154 11.12 8.44 9.74
C ASN A 154 12.07 7.46 10.44
N ALA A 155 11.80 7.12 11.71
CA ALA A 155 12.57 6.12 12.44
C ALA A 155 12.55 4.75 11.73
N TRP A 156 11.40 4.35 11.20
CA TRP A 156 11.26 3.14 10.40
C TRP A 156 12.07 3.20 9.10
N ILE A 157 12.09 4.34 8.40
CA ILE A 157 12.89 4.55 7.18
C ILE A 157 14.38 4.40 7.49
N GLU A 158 14.89 5.01 8.57
CA GLU A 158 16.29 4.91 8.97
C GLU A 158 16.69 3.45 9.24
N LYS A 159 15.85 2.72 9.98
CA LYS A 159 16.05 1.29 10.22
C LYS A 159 16.06 0.48 8.93
N ALA A 160 15.14 0.75 8.01
CA ALA A 160 15.05 0.08 6.73
C ALA A 160 16.24 0.39 5.81
N GLU A 161 16.81 1.60 5.88
CA GLU A 161 18.02 1.98 5.16
C GLU A 161 19.26 1.26 5.70
N ALA A 162 19.38 1.16 7.03
CA ALA A 162 20.47 0.45 7.69
C ALA A 162 20.52 -1.05 7.33
N LEU A 163 19.40 -1.66 6.95
CA LEU A 163 19.37 -3.04 6.48
C LEU A 163 20.14 -3.25 5.16
N ASN A 164 20.35 -2.19 4.37
CA ASN A 164 21.09 -2.21 3.11
C ASN A 164 20.57 -3.21 2.06
N ASN A 165 19.32 -3.69 2.17
CA ASN A 165 18.73 -4.64 1.24
C ASN A 165 18.28 -3.97 -0.08
N VAL A 166 18.68 -4.54 -1.22
CA VAL A 166 18.40 -3.97 -2.55
C VAL A 166 16.90 -3.83 -2.85
N TYR A 167 16.08 -4.77 -2.41
CA TYR A 167 14.63 -4.74 -2.68
C TYR A 167 13.90 -3.75 -1.78
N VAL A 168 14.36 -3.59 -0.53
CA VAL A 168 13.87 -2.57 0.40
C VAL A 168 14.26 -1.17 -0.09
N LYS A 169 15.48 -0.95 -0.59
CA LYS A 169 15.89 0.33 -1.18
C LYS A 169 14.98 0.81 -2.31
N LEU A 170 14.53 -0.11 -3.17
CA LEU A 170 13.58 0.22 -4.24
C LEU A 170 12.24 0.69 -3.67
N PHE A 171 11.74 0.05 -2.62
CA PHE A 171 10.54 0.50 -1.92
C PHE A 171 10.74 1.87 -1.26
N LEU A 172 11.87 2.08 -0.58
CA LEU A 172 12.18 3.33 0.11
C LEU A 172 12.21 4.53 -0.84
N LYS A 173 12.72 4.37 -2.07
CA LYS A 173 12.66 5.43 -3.08
C LYS A 173 11.21 5.84 -3.36
N THR A 174 10.32 4.87 -3.57
CA THR A 174 8.88 5.14 -3.77
C THR A 174 8.25 5.76 -2.54
N LEU A 175 8.51 5.20 -1.35
CA LEU A 175 7.97 5.69 -0.09
C LEU A 175 8.33 7.16 0.15
N LYS A 176 9.61 7.52 -0.04
CA LYS A 176 10.08 8.91 0.13
C LYS A 176 9.42 9.87 -0.85
N ASN A 177 9.24 9.46 -2.11
CA ASN A 177 8.59 10.30 -3.12
C ASN A 177 7.13 10.64 -2.77
N TYR A 178 6.42 9.73 -2.13
CA TYR A 178 5.01 9.89 -1.78
C TYR A 178 4.77 10.18 -0.29
N LYS A 179 5.83 10.36 0.51
CA LYS A 179 5.77 10.43 1.98
C LYS A 179 4.73 11.43 2.49
N GLU A 180 4.73 12.65 1.95
CA GLU A 180 3.78 13.70 2.35
C GLU A 180 2.31 13.27 2.17
N TYR A 181 1.98 12.66 1.03
CA TYR A 181 0.62 12.19 0.75
C TYR A 181 0.25 10.95 1.56
N ILE A 182 1.23 10.14 1.93
CA ILE A 182 1.04 8.96 2.80
C ILE A 182 0.75 9.43 4.23
N LEU A 183 1.47 10.44 4.73
CA LEU A 183 1.24 10.99 6.07
C LEU A 183 -0.12 11.65 6.22
N ASN A 184 -0.72 12.14 5.14
CA ASN A 184 -2.09 12.65 5.15
C ASN A 184 -3.13 11.59 5.55
N PHE A 185 -2.78 10.29 5.52
CA PHE A 185 -3.58 9.23 6.12
C PHE A 185 -3.87 9.51 7.60
N PHE A 186 -2.92 10.03 8.38
CA PHE A 186 -3.11 10.24 9.82
C PHE A 186 -4.08 11.39 10.15
N ILE A 187 -4.37 12.29 9.20
CA ILE A 187 -5.30 13.42 9.40
C ILE A 187 -6.75 12.93 9.46
N ASN A 188 -7.19 12.18 8.44
CA ASN A 188 -8.59 11.78 8.31
C ASN A 188 -8.81 10.25 8.34
N ARG A 189 -7.73 9.46 8.28
CA ARG A 189 -7.72 7.99 8.18
C ARG A 189 -8.65 7.43 7.11
N VAL A 190 -8.76 8.16 6.00
CA VAL A 190 -9.49 7.69 4.82
C VAL A 190 -8.77 6.47 4.27
N SER A 191 -9.54 5.42 4.01
CA SER A 191 -9.06 4.13 3.53
C SER A 191 -9.88 3.74 2.31
N ASN A 192 -9.21 3.33 1.23
CA ASN A 192 -9.88 2.85 0.02
C ASN A 192 -10.32 1.39 0.12
N GLY A 193 -10.33 0.79 1.32
CA GLY A 193 -10.65 -0.63 1.50
C GLY A 193 -11.99 -1.06 0.87
N ILE A 194 -13.00 -0.19 0.87
CA ILE A 194 -14.29 -0.48 0.20
C ILE A 194 -14.13 -0.47 -1.33
N VAL A 195 -13.44 0.54 -1.88
CA VAL A 195 -13.17 0.67 -3.32
C VAL A 195 -12.33 -0.51 -3.81
N GLU A 196 -11.33 -0.93 -3.04
CA GLU A 196 -10.51 -2.10 -3.36
C GLU A 196 -11.29 -3.41 -3.31
N GLY A 197 -12.18 -3.59 -2.34
CA GLY A 197 -13.10 -4.73 -2.31
C GLY A 197 -13.94 -4.83 -3.59
N ILE A 198 -14.45 -3.70 -4.05
CA ILE A 198 -15.22 -3.59 -5.29
C ILE A 198 -14.33 -3.88 -6.51
N ASN A 199 -13.15 -3.23 -6.60
CA ASN A 199 -12.19 -3.42 -7.69
C ASN A 199 -11.79 -4.89 -7.84
N ASN A 200 -11.52 -5.57 -6.73
CA ASN A 200 -11.16 -6.99 -6.74
C ASN A 200 -12.32 -7.89 -7.20
N ARG A 201 -13.56 -7.57 -6.82
CA ARG A 201 -14.74 -8.28 -7.30
C ARG A 201 -14.97 -8.09 -8.80
N VAL A 202 -14.83 -6.87 -9.32
CA VAL A 202 -14.91 -6.59 -10.76
C VAL A 202 -13.82 -7.34 -11.53
N LYS A 203 -12.58 -7.33 -11.03
CA LYS A 203 -11.46 -8.08 -11.63
C LYS A 203 -11.70 -9.60 -11.62
N PHE A 204 -12.30 -10.13 -10.55
CA PHE A 204 -12.65 -11.55 -10.47
C PHE A 204 -13.70 -11.93 -11.51
N LEU A 205 -14.79 -11.15 -11.62
CA LEU A 205 -15.85 -11.41 -12.61
C LEU A 205 -15.32 -11.37 -14.05
N LYS A 206 -14.43 -10.43 -14.37
CA LYS A 206 -13.77 -10.35 -15.69
C LYS A 206 -12.85 -11.54 -16.03
N ARG A 207 -12.42 -12.34 -15.05
CA ARG A 207 -11.59 -13.54 -15.26
C ARG A 207 -12.42 -14.82 -15.41
N GLN A 208 -13.72 -14.76 -15.10
CA GLN A 208 -14.64 -15.89 -15.14
C GLN A 208 -15.51 -15.91 -16.40
N GLY A 209 -15.60 -14.79 -17.11
CA GLY A 209 -16.12 -14.71 -18.48
C GLY A 209 -14.98 -14.53 -19.47
#